data_AF-A0A660Z0N3-F1
#
_entry.id   AF-A0A660Z0N3-F1
#
_cell.length_a   1.000
_cell.length_b   1.000
_cell.length_c   1.000
_cell.angle_alpha   90.00
_cell.angle_beta   90.00
_cell.angle_gamma   90.00
#
_symmetry.space_group_name_H-M   'P 1'
#
loop_
_entity.id
_entity.type
_entity.pdbx_description
1 polymer ?
#
loop_
_entity_poly.entity_id
_entity_poly.type
_entity_poly.pdbx_seq_one_letter_code
_entity_poly.pdbx_strand_id
1 'polypeptide(L)'
;MRENISYIRIILLSIFFIYSTSAQVFNIDDYQDFLSQHQNMSTEDLLSMHPAGNFLDNISTNYEDALYFDSIDIKYNLTEFEKSLISKHGFVVSERLNKISFGQAILEIFNNDLPVFVSTDAILHALHISYDRILQDMEIGLLEPKLIDLLNGLRNSMPQLHNRYSSIPEMMTMLRDVDVYLTVPLILMQQTTSPYYTENTDLVNDVLSWIEAEEADTNTLFSSNCRSYDWSQFKPRGHYVYDPNDPNAQNQEPYFKTMMWFGRIELYLTKSVSDSMVCPAQTFEDVQRQAIDAMLIDELYDLAAVEPLHQEIDNVIKFFVGESDNVTLENLDYLKQAVSLDSASQLLDSLKMVEFQDTLSNQAFAYQLILSQILYSDPMNPDSIVPASAFLMFGQRFVIDSYVTGSVVFDRITYMGNKICRLFPSTLDVLFSLGNSASAQLLIDELNEYHYSSNLAALRYLIDHYNPAFWGSSIYNYWLNSLRKLNPLEDRNDLPQFMQTAAFWQQKMNPQLASCTELRHDNLLYAKQSYTGGTICSYPYS
;
A
#
# COMPACT_ATOMS: atom_id res chain seq x y z
N MET A 1 -9.72 20.24 17.28
CA MET A 1 -10.59 19.22 17.92
C MET A 1 -11.97 19.04 17.26
N ARG A 2 -12.73 20.09 16.88
CA ARG A 2 -14.00 19.91 16.13
C ARG A 2 -13.82 19.55 14.64
N GLU A 3 -12.76 20.04 13.99
CA GLU A 3 -12.48 19.71 12.57
C GLU A 3 -11.91 18.28 12.40
N ASN A 4 -11.08 17.80 13.33
CA ASN A 4 -10.62 16.40 13.36
C ASN A 4 -11.75 15.36 13.51
N ILE A 5 -12.87 15.72 14.14
CA ILE A 5 -14.02 14.79 14.30
C ILE A 5 -14.76 14.60 12.97
N SER A 6 -14.85 15.63 12.13
CA SER A 6 -15.40 15.50 10.77
C SER A 6 -14.48 14.69 9.87
N TYR A 7 -13.17 14.91 10.01
CA TYR A 7 -12.12 14.20 9.29
C TYR A 7 -12.11 12.69 9.57
N ILE A 8 -12.18 12.32 10.85
CA ILE A 8 -12.22 10.92 11.30
C ILE A 8 -13.52 10.24 10.83
N ARG A 9 -14.67 10.95 10.86
CA ARG A 9 -15.96 10.39 10.41
C ARG A 9 -15.97 10.03 8.92
N ILE A 10 -15.33 10.84 8.07
CA ILE A 10 -15.34 10.63 6.62
C ILE A 10 -14.32 9.55 6.22
N ILE A 11 -13.11 9.55 6.79
CA ILE A 11 -12.08 8.51 6.58
C ILE A 11 -12.57 7.10 6.94
N LEU A 12 -13.35 6.97 8.02
CA LEU A 12 -13.85 5.67 8.48
C LEU A 12 -15.03 5.14 7.64
N LEU A 13 -15.80 6.03 6.99
CA LEU A 13 -16.85 5.63 6.05
C LEU A 13 -16.26 4.97 4.80
N SER A 14 -15.09 5.41 4.35
CA SER A 14 -14.34 4.86 3.21
C SER A 14 -13.85 3.43 3.45
N ILE A 15 -13.57 3.07 4.71
CA ILE A 15 -13.02 1.78 5.11
C ILE A 15 -14.10 0.68 5.17
N PHE A 16 -15.37 1.02 5.40
CA PHE A 16 -16.44 0.05 5.68
C PHE A 16 -17.56 -0.02 4.62
N PHE A 17 -17.56 0.84 3.60
CA PHE A 17 -18.49 0.69 2.49
C PHE A 17 -17.98 -0.39 1.52
N ILE A 18 -18.45 -1.64 1.69
CA ILE A 18 -18.76 -2.61 0.64
C ILE A 18 -19.39 -3.86 1.32
N TYR A 19 -20.65 -4.14 0.96
CA TYR A 19 -21.53 -5.26 1.32
C TYR A 19 -21.84 -5.53 2.81
N SER A 20 -23.01 -5.06 3.24
CA SER A 20 -23.65 -5.42 4.50
C SER A 20 -24.56 -6.64 4.36
N THR A 21 -24.13 -7.80 4.87
CA THR A 21 -25.04 -8.73 5.57
C THR A 21 -24.29 -9.47 6.70
N SER A 22 -24.79 -9.25 7.94
CA SER A 22 -24.52 -9.98 9.19
C SER A 22 -23.06 -10.18 9.65
N ALA A 23 -22.40 -9.09 10.05
CA ALA A 23 -21.43 -9.07 11.14
C ALA A 23 -21.68 -7.81 11.98
N GLN A 24 -21.19 -7.78 13.23
CA GLN A 24 -21.34 -6.66 14.16
C GLN A 24 -21.02 -5.34 13.42
N VAL A 25 -22.03 -4.50 13.25
CA VAL A 25 -21.92 -3.30 12.42
C VAL A 25 -20.89 -2.39 13.08
N PHE A 26 -19.77 -2.15 12.39
CA PHE A 26 -18.78 -1.17 12.83
C PHE A 26 -19.47 0.17 13.07
N ASN A 27 -19.28 0.73 14.26
CA ASN A 27 -19.89 1.98 14.66
C ASN A 27 -18.79 3.02 14.87
N ILE A 28 -18.89 4.12 14.12
CA ILE A 28 -17.90 5.19 14.13
C ILE A 28 -17.86 5.89 15.50
N ASP A 29 -19.01 6.06 16.15
CA ASP A 29 -19.07 6.70 17.47
C ASP A 29 -18.40 5.79 18.52
N ASP A 30 -18.61 4.48 18.47
CA ASP A 30 -17.95 3.50 19.36
C ASP A 30 -16.42 3.51 19.16
N TYR A 31 -15.96 3.63 17.92
CA TYR A 31 -14.53 3.75 17.62
C TYR A 31 -13.93 5.08 18.09
N GLN A 32 -14.66 6.19 17.94
CA GLN A 32 -14.22 7.49 18.47
C GLN A 32 -14.12 7.46 20.00
N ASP A 33 -15.09 6.84 20.66
CA ASP A 33 -15.06 6.63 22.10
C ASP A 33 -13.87 5.74 22.49
N PHE A 34 -13.62 4.66 21.74
CA PHE A 34 -12.44 3.80 21.94
C PHE A 34 -11.13 4.58 21.85
N LEU A 35 -10.95 5.41 20.82
CA LEU A 35 -9.76 6.26 20.67
C LEU A 35 -9.60 7.24 21.83
N SER A 36 -10.70 7.83 22.31
CA SER A 36 -10.66 8.80 23.41
C SER A 36 -10.29 8.15 24.76
N GLN A 37 -10.74 6.92 25.00
CA GLN A 37 -10.51 6.18 26.24
C GLN A 37 -9.09 5.61 26.33
N HIS A 38 -8.46 5.36 25.18
CA HIS A 38 -7.18 4.66 25.08
C HIS A 38 -6.02 5.58 24.63
N GLN A 39 -6.13 6.89 24.89
CA GLN A 39 -5.01 7.81 24.64
C GLN A 39 -3.86 7.57 25.62
N ASN A 40 -2.63 7.69 25.12
CA ASN A 40 -1.40 7.53 25.91
C ASN A 40 -1.32 6.17 26.63
N MET A 41 -1.88 5.13 26.00
CA MET A 41 -1.85 3.76 26.50
C MET A 41 -0.40 3.30 26.75
N SER A 42 -0.16 2.63 27.87
CA SER A 42 1.14 2.01 28.14
C SER A 42 1.29 0.68 27.40
N THR A 43 2.52 0.17 27.30
CA THR A 43 2.77 -1.18 26.77
C THR A 43 1.99 -2.25 27.57
N GLU A 44 1.96 -2.15 28.90
CA GLU A 44 1.27 -3.12 29.75
C GLU A 44 -0.25 -3.13 29.52
N ASP A 45 -0.84 -1.97 29.29
CA ASP A 45 -2.27 -1.86 28.96
C ASP A 45 -2.59 -2.56 27.63
N LEU A 46 -1.74 -2.38 26.60
CA LEU A 46 -1.90 -3.05 25.31
C LEU A 46 -1.79 -4.57 25.45
N LEU A 47 -0.77 -5.05 26.18
CA LEU A 47 -0.57 -6.48 26.42
C LEU A 47 -1.70 -7.10 27.25
N SER A 48 -2.29 -6.32 28.17
CA SER A 48 -3.45 -6.74 28.96
C SER A 48 -4.74 -6.80 28.12
N MET A 49 -4.92 -5.86 27.19
CA MET A 49 -6.04 -5.83 26.25
C MET A 49 -5.96 -6.97 25.23
N HIS A 50 -4.76 -7.28 24.76
CA HIS A 50 -4.49 -8.33 23.79
C HIS A 50 -3.46 -9.33 24.34
N PRO A 51 -3.86 -10.22 25.26
CA PRO A 51 -2.93 -11.18 25.86
C PRO A 51 -2.44 -12.19 24.83
N ALA A 52 -1.17 -12.59 24.92
CA ALA A 52 -0.58 -13.63 24.06
C ALA A 52 -1.23 -15.02 24.27
N GLY A 53 -1.86 -15.24 25.43
CA GLY A 53 -2.46 -16.51 25.84
C GLY A 53 -1.50 -17.44 26.58
N ASN A 54 -2.03 -18.56 27.10
CA ASN A 54 -1.27 -19.54 27.87
C ASN A 54 -0.77 -20.69 27.00
N PHE A 55 0.52 -20.99 27.05
CA PHE A 55 1.13 -22.06 26.26
C PHE A 55 1.75 -23.13 27.15
N LEU A 56 1.92 -24.34 26.60
CA LEU A 56 2.74 -25.35 27.26
C LEU A 56 4.22 -24.94 27.23
N ASP A 57 4.86 -24.93 28.40
CA ASP A 57 6.32 -24.72 28.51
C ASP A 57 7.10 -25.95 28.00
N ASN A 58 6.60 -27.15 28.28
CA ASN A 58 7.21 -28.43 27.88
C ASN A 58 6.15 -29.41 27.40
N ILE A 59 6.49 -30.22 26.39
CA ILE A 59 5.69 -31.40 26.01
C ILE A 59 5.96 -32.55 26.98
N SER A 60 5.04 -33.51 27.06
CA SER A 60 5.21 -34.73 27.86
C SER A 60 5.50 -35.98 27.01
N THR A 61 5.55 -35.83 25.69
CA THR A 61 5.76 -36.93 24.75
C THR A 61 7.24 -37.23 24.62
N ASN A 62 7.63 -38.50 24.77
CA ASN A 62 9.01 -38.94 24.53
C ASN A 62 9.28 -38.98 23.02
N TYR A 63 10.27 -38.20 22.57
CA TYR A 63 10.61 -38.13 21.14
C TYR A 63 11.34 -39.38 20.64
N GLU A 64 11.97 -40.16 21.52
CA GLU A 64 12.65 -41.41 21.14
C GLU A 64 11.67 -42.48 20.64
N ASP A 65 10.40 -42.39 21.05
CA ASP A 65 9.34 -43.29 20.60
C ASP A 65 8.74 -42.87 19.24
N ALA A 66 9.15 -41.72 18.68
CA ALA A 66 8.66 -41.25 17.40
C ALA A 66 9.16 -42.13 16.24
N LEU A 67 8.26 -42.45 15.32
CA LEU A 67 8.61 -43.24 14.13
C LEU A 67 9.73 -42.56 13.34
N TYR A 68 10.74 -43.34 12.95
CA TYR A 68 11.90 -42.91 12.15
C TYR A 68 12.83 -41.89 12.85
N PHE A 69 12.72 -41.66 14.15
CA PHE A 69 13.62 -40.74 14.86
C PHE A 69 15.09 -41.18 14.77
N ASP A 70 15.37 -42.47 14.89
CA ASP A 70 16.71 -43.06 14.72
C ASP A 70 17.33 -42.70 13.36
N SER A 71 16.53 -42.80 12.29
CA SER A 71 16.93 -42.49 10.93
C SER A 71 17.16 -41.00 10.75
N ILE A 72 16.30 -40.15 11.31
CA ILE A 72 16.46 -38.68 11.31
C ILE A 72 17.75 -38.29 12.03
N ASP A 73 18.02 -38.86 13.22
CA ASP A 73 19.22 -38.57 14.01
C ASP A 73 20.49 -38.99 13.27
N ILE A 74 20.51 -40.19 12.67
CA ILE A 74 21.66 -40.69 11.89
C ILE A 74 21.93 -39.81 10.66
N LYS A 75 20.87 -39.41 9.93
CA LYS A 75 21.02 -38.68 8.67
C LYS A 75 21.41 -37.22 8.86
N TYR A 76 20.84 -36.56 9.87
CA TYR A 76 21.11 -35.15 10.16
C TYR A 76 22.19 -34.92 11.22
N ASN A 77 22.62 -35.98 11.90
CA ASN A 77 23.59 -35.96 12.99
C ASN A 77 23.19 -34.91 14.02
N LEU A 78 22.03 -35.09 14.67
CA LEU A 78 21.48 -34.09 15.58
C LEU A 78 22.38 -33.96 16.80
N THR A 79 22.65 -32.71 17.17
CA THR A 79 23.42 -32.37 18.38
C THR A 79 22.60 -32.62 19.64
N GLU A 80 23.27 -32.81 20.77
CA GLU A 80 22.59 -32.94 22.07
C GLU A 80 21.74 -31.71 22.40
N PHE A 81 22.15 -30.52 21.94
CA PHE A 81 21.35 -29.31 22.08
C PHE A 81 20.07 -29.37 21.24
N GLU A 82 20.15 -29.77 19.96
CA GLU A 82 18.97 -29.96 19.10
C GLU A 82 18.02 -31.01 19.69
N LYS A 83 18.54 -32.14 20.20
CA LYS A 83 17.75 -33.16 20.90
C LYS A 83 17.09 -32.63 22.17
N SER A 84 17.77 -31.77 22.92
CA SER A 84 17.18 -31.12 24.10
C SER A 84 15.99 -30.23 23.74
N LEU A 85 16.05 -29.53 22.59
CA LEU A 85 14.93 -28.72 22.09
C LEU A 85 13.77 -29.59 21.59
N ILE A 86 14.05 -30.70 20.91
CA ILE A 86 13.02 -31.67 20.51
C ILE A 86 12.34 -32.26 21.74
N SER A 87 13.10 -32.62 22.78
CA SER A 87 12.53 -33.10 24.05
C SER A 87 11.62 -32.06 24.71
N LYS A 88 12.03 -30.79 24.67
CA LYS A 88 11.29 -29.70 25.27
C LYS A 88 10.02 -29.33 24.50
N HIS A 89 10.13 -29.20 23.18
CA HIS A 89 9.12 -28.56 22.33
C HIS A 89 8.48 -29.49 21.31
N GLY A 90 9.02 -30.68 21.09
CA GLY A 90 8.58 -31.64 20.06
C GLY A 90 9.12 -31.37 18.66
N PHE A 91 9.90 -30.31 18.46
CA PHE A 91 10.55 -29.98 17.20
C PHE A 91 11.78 -29.10 17.45
N VAL A 92 12.59 -28.92 16.41
CA VAL A 92 13.72 -27.97 16.39
C VAL A 92 13.81 -27.31 15.02
N VAL A 93 14.21 -26.04 15.01
CA VAL A 93 14.59 -25.31 13.79
C VAL A 93 16.11 -25.14 13.82
N SER A 94 16.81 -25.64 12.81
CA SER A 94 18.28 -25.66 12.78
C SER A 94 18.84 -24.94 11.56
N GLU A 95 19.55 -23.83 11.80
CA GLU A 95 20.25 -23.10 10.73
C GLU A 95 21.39 -23.91 10.10
N ARG A 96 21.98 -24.84 10.86
CA ARG A 96 23.02 -25.77 10.37
C ARG A 96 22.52 -26.64 9.21
N LEU A 97 21.22 -26.93 9.19
CA LEU A 97 20.57 -27.77 8.19
C LEU A 97 19.86 -26.95 7.10
N ASN A 98 20.18 -25.65 6.97
CA ASN A 98 19.55 -24.81 5.96
C ASN A 98 19.79 -25.33 4.53
N LYS A 99 18.86 -24.98 3.64
CA LYS A 99 18.90 -25.31 2.22
C LYS A 99 18.58 -24.06 1.42
N ILE A 100 18.93 -24.08 0.14
CA ILE A 100 18.74 -22.93 -0.76
C ILE A 100 17.27 -22.83 -1.21
N SER A 101 16.54 -23.96 -1.27
CA SER A 101 15.13 -23.99 -1.67
C SER A 101 14.36 -25.15 -1.05
N PHE A 102 13.02 -25.04 -1.03
CA PHE A 102 12.13 -26.14 -0.65
C PHE A 102 12.34 -27.38 -1.52
N GLY A 103 12.61 -27.20 -2.83
CA GLY A 103 12.89 -28.31 -3.74
C GLY A 103 14.13 -29.11 -3.33
N GLN A 104 15.20 -28.42 -2.93
CA GLN A 104 16.41 -29.07 -2.41
C GLN A 104 16.12 -29.80 -1.10
N ALA A 105 15.40 -29.18 -0.17
CA ALA A 105 15.05 -29.77 1.12
C ALA A 105 14.20 -31.04 0.96
N ILE A 106 13.15 -31.00 0.13
CA ILE A 106 12.26 -32.13 -0.12
C ILE A 106 13.01 -33.26 -0.85
N LEU A 107 13.85 -32.94 -1.83
CA LEU A 107 14.65 -33.94 -2.54
C LEU A 107 15.65 -34.64 -1.61
N GLU A 108 16.23 -33.92 -0.65
CA GLU A 108 17.10 -34.51 0.37
C GLU A 108 16.35 -35.45 1.31
N ILE A 109 15.14 -35.07 1.75
CA ILE A 109 14.27 -35.94 2.56
C ILE A 109 13.94 -37.21 1.77
N PHE A 110 13.56 -37.07 0.50
CA PHE A 110 13.25 -38.17 -0.40
C PHE A 110 14.44 -39.12 -0.60
N ASN A 111 15.63 -38.59 -0.92
CA ASN A 111 16.84 -39.39 -1.16
C ASN A 111 17.34 -40.13 0.10
N ASN A 112 16.91 -39.68 1.29
CA ASN A 112 17.27 -40.31 2.56
C ASN A 112 16.17 -41.22 3.11
N ASP A 113 15.07 -41.43 2.37
CA ASP A 113 13.90 -42.22 2.79
C ASP A 113 13.31 -41.74 4.13
N LEU A 114 13.32 -40.42 4.37
CA LEU A 114 12.82 -39.81 5.60
C LEU A 114 11.36 -39.35 5.45
N PRO A 115 10.58 -39.29 6.55
CA PRO A 115 9.22 -38.76 6.51
C PRO A 115 9.20 -37.25 6.18
N VAL A 116 8.27 -36.84 5.30
CA VAL A 116 8.08 -35.45 4.91
C VAL A 116 7.01 -34.78 5.79
N PHE A 117 7.35 -33.66 6.40
CA PHE A 117 6.39 -32.75 7.03
C PHE A 117 6.05 -31.62 6.06
N VAL A 118 4.79 -31.54 5.62
CA VAL A 118 4.32 -30.43 4.78
C VAL A 118 3.95 -29.26 5.68
N SER A 119 4.80 -28.25 5.70
CA SER A 119 4.66 -27.07 6.55
C SER A 119 3.86 -25.96 5.85
N THR A 120 3.40 -24.99 6.64
CA THR A 120 2.60 -23.86 6.16
C THR A 120 3.38 -22.94 5.20
N ASP A 121 4.67 -22.72 5.46
CA ASP A 121 5.59 -22.00 4.58
C ASP A 121 5.79 -22.69 3.23
N ALA A 122 5.83 -24.03 3.16
CA ALA A 122 5.94 -24.72 1.88
C ALA A 122 4.69 -24.49 0.99
N ILE A 123 3.50 -24.42 1.60
CA ILE A 123 2.25 -24.12 0.90
C ILE A 123 2.19 -22.64 0.49
N LEU A 124 2.54 -21.73 1.41
CA LEU A 124 2.52 -20.28 1.15
C LEU A 124 3.54 -19.89 0.07
N HIS A 125 4.72 -20.50 0.06
CA HIS A 125 5.71 -20.26 -1.00
C HIS A 125 5.21 -20.74 -2.36
N ALA A 126 4.55 -21.90 -2.43
CA ALA A 126 3.93 -22.37 -3.67
C ALA A 126 2.80 -21.44 -4.16
N LEU A 127 2.02 -20.87 -3.22
CA LEU A 127 1.02 -19.85 -3.51
C LEU A 127 1.67 -18.58 -4.08
N HIS A 128 2.71 -18.06 -3.44
CA HIS A 128 3.48 -16.90 -3.89
C HIS A 128 3.99 -17.08 -5.32
N ILE A 129 4.73 -18.16 -5.60
CA ILE A 129 5.28 -18.42 -6.95
C ILE A 129 4.17 -18.55 -8.01
N SER A 130 3.02 -19.10 -7.64
CA SER A 130 1.88 -19.21 -8.55
C SER A 130 1.23 -17.85 -8.80
N TYR A 131 1.05 -17.05 -7.75
CA TYR A 131 0.47 -15.72 -7.80
C TYR A 131 1.33 -14.78 -8.67
N ASP A 132 2.63 -14.73 -8.40
CA ASP A 132 3.61 -13.89 -9.12
C ASP A 132 3.57 -14.16 -10.63
N ARG A 133 3.58 -15.44 -11.03
CA ARG A 133 3.47 -15.84 -12.44
C ARG A 133 2.12 -15.47 -13.07
N ILE A 134 1.02 -15.68 -12.34
CA ILE A 134 -0.31 -15.31 -12.84
C ILE A 134 -0.39 -13.80 -13.05
N LEU A 135 0.15 -13.00 -12.12
CA LEU A 135 0.18 -11.56 -12.25
C LEU A 135 1.02 -11.14 -13.47
N GLN A 136 2.23 -11.69 -13.62
CA GLN A 136 3.10 -11.43 -14.76
C GLN A 136 2.43 -11.79 -16.11
N ASP A 137 1.78 -12.95 -16.20
CA ASP A 137 1.07 -13.37 -17.42
C ASP A 137 -0.10 -12.44 -17.75
N MET A 138 -0.82 -11.95 -16.74
CA MET A 138 -1.91 -10.98 -16.92
C MET A 138 -1.40 -9.62 -17.37
N GLU A 139 -0.28 -9.16 -16.82
CA GLU A 139 0.36 -7.90 -17.21
C GLU A 139 0.77 -7.92 -18.68
N ILE A 140 1.55 -8.94 -19.07
CA ILE A 140 2.08 -9.09 -20.43
C ILE A 140 0.96 -9.37 -21.42
N GLY A 141 0.06 -10.31 -21.08
CA GLY A 141 -0.92 -10.85 -22.01
C GLY A 141 -2.16 -9.97 -22.17
N LEU A 142 -2.48 -9.13 -21.18
CA LEU A 142 -3.73 -8.36 -21.16
C LEU A 142 -3.53 -6.88 -20.86
N LEU A 143 -2.86 -6.53 -19.76
CA LEU A 143 -2.84 -5.14 -19.26
C LEU A 143 -1.97 -4.24 -20.14
N GLU A 144 -0.78 -4.69 -20.50
CA GLU A 144 0.17 -3.91 -21.29
C GLU A 144 -0.39 -3.55 -22.69
N PRO A 145 -0.92 -4.49 -23.49
CA PRO A 145 -1.50 -4.14 -24.79
C PRO A 145 -2.69 -3.18 -24.68
N LYS A 146 -3.57 -3.39 -23.70
CA LYS A 146 -4.74 -2.52 -23.49
C LYS A 146 -4.35 -1.12 -23.05
N LEU A 147 -3.31 -1.01 -22.23
CA LEU A 147 -2.78 0.29 -21.81
C LEU A 147 -2.25 1.05 -23.03
N ILE A 148 -1.52 0.39 -23.93
CA ILE A 148 -1.05 1.01 -25.19
C ILE A 148 -2.24 1.49 -26.04
N ASP A 149 -3.28 0.65 -26.21
CA ASP A 149 -4.47 1.01 -26.98
C ASP A 149 -5.22 2.21 -26.36
N LEU A 150 -5.37 2.22 -25.04
CA LEU A 150 -5.97 3.32 -24.29
C LEU A 150 -5.19 4.62 -24.48
N LEU A 151 -3.87 4.60 -24.31
CA LEU A 151 -3.03 5.79 -24.44
C LEU A 151 -3.02 6.33 -25.87
N ASN A 152 -2.97 5.45 -26.87
CA ASN A 152 -3.10 5.85 -28.26
C ASN A 152 -4.48 6.46 -28.56
N GLY A 153 -5.56 5.91 -28.01
CA GLY A 153 -6.91 6.47 -28.13
C GLY A 153 -7.03 7.88 -27.57
N LEU A 154 -6.54 8.09 -26.35
CA LEU A 154 -6.49 9.41 -25.71
C LEU A 154 -5.64 10.39 -26.55
N ARG A 155 -4.45 9.94 -26.95
CA ARG A 155 -3.51 10.74 -27.75
C ARG A 155 -4.10 11.20 -29.07
N ASN A 156 -4.77 10.32 -29.80
CA ASN A 156 -5.39 10.62 -31.08
C ASN A 156 -6.58 11.58 -30.96
N SER A 157 -7.13 11.74 -29.76
CA SER A 157 -8.25 12.64 -29.46
C SER A 157 -7.80 14.04 -29.02
N MET A 158 -6.49 14.25 -28.78
CA MET A 158 -5.94 15.57 -28.43
C MET A 158 -6.28 16.71 -29.40
N PRO A 159 -6.31 16.53 -30.74
CA PRO A 159 -6.74 17.59 -31.66
C PRO A 159 -8.18 18.03 -31.44
N GLN A 160 -9.08 17.11 -31.06
CA GLN A 160 -10.48 17.43 -30.78
C GLN A 160 -10.60 18.24 -29.48
N LEU A 161 -9.88 17.82 -28.43
CA LEU A 161 -9.81 18.55 -27.17
C LEU A 161 -9.21 19.95 -27.37
N HIS A 162 -8.12 20.06 -28.15
CA HIS A 162 -7.53 21.34 -28.54
C HIS A 162 -8.55 22.24 -29.23
N ASN A 163 -9.29 21.75 -30.23
CA ASN A 163 -10.28 22.56 -30.94
C ASN A 163 -11.42 23.06 -30.06
N ARG A 164 -11.74 22.35 -28.96
CA ARG A 164 -12.79 22.77 -28.01
C ARG A 164 -12.36 23.98 -27.16
N TYR A 165 -11.07 24.07 -26.82
CA TYR A 165 -10.58 25.02 -25.81
C TYR A 165 -9.53 26.02 -26.32
N SER A 166 -8.98 25.85 -27.52
CA SER A 166 -7.89 26.70 -28.06
C SER A 166 -8.27 28.17 -28.23
N SER A 167 -9.56 28.49 -28.26
CA SER A 167 -10.05 29.87 -28.26
C SER A 167 -10.03 30.55 -26.88
N ILE A 168 -9.74 29.82 -25.80
CA ILE A 168 -9.67 30.32 -24.42
C ILE A 168 -8.19 30.32 -23.99
N PRO A 169 -7.50 31.49 -24.02
CA PRO A 169 -6.07 31.57 -23.73
C PRO A 169 -5.66 30.97 -22.38
N GLU A 170 -6.51 31.11 -21.37
CA GLU A 170 -6.32 30.59 -20.02
C GLU A 170 -6.21 29.05 -19.99
N MET A 171 -6.88 28.35 -20.92
CA MET A 171 -6.87 26.88 -21.00
C MET A 171 -5.60 26.31 -21.65
N MET A 172 -4.80 27.14 -22.34
CA MET A 172 -3.66 26.66 -23.12
C MET A 172 -2.59 25.99 -22.27
N THR A 173 -2.40 26.45 -21.03
CA THR A 173 -1.46 25.83 -20.10
C THR A 173 -1.90 24.40 -19.75
N MET A 174 -3.16 24.23 -19.34
CA MET A 174 -3.72 22.93 -18.95
C MET A 174 -3.78 21.94 -20.12
N LEU A 175 -4.09 22.42 -21.33
CA LEU A 175 -4.00 21.59 -22.53
C LEU A 175 -2.57 21.06 -22.79
N ARG A 176 -1.55 21.88 -22.51
CA ARG A 176 -0.14 21.48 -22.62
C ARG A 176 0.25 20.53 -21.50
N ASP A 177 -0.31 20.67 -20.32
CA ASP A 177 -0.07 19.75 -19.20
C ASP A 177 -0.61 18.36 -19.49
N VAL A 178 -1.85 18.26 -19.97
CA VAL A 178 -2.45 16.98 -20.41
C VAL A 178 -1.65 16.35 -21.54
N ASP A 179 -1.12 17.14 -22.46
CA ASP A 179 -0.22 16.66 -23.52
C ASP A 179 1.05 16.00 -22.95
N VAL A 180 1.69 16.61 -21.95
CA VAL A 180 2.85 16.02 -21.24
C VAL A 180 2.43 14.76 -20.49
N TYR A 181 1.30 14.81 -19.77
CA TYR A 181 0.78 13.71 -18.95
C TYR A 181 0.53 12.43 -19.76
N LEU A 182 0.23 12.55 -21.05
CA LEU A 182 0.02 11.43 -21.97
C LEU A 182 1.27 11.07 -22.80
N THR A 183 2.11 12.06 -23.12
CA THR A 183 3.30 11.85 -23.97
C THR A 183 4.40 11.10 -23.22
N VAL A 184 4.69 11.47 -21.97
CA VAL A 184 5.70 10.80 -21.13
C VAL A 184 5.45 9.28 -21.03
N PRO A 185 4.26 8.81 -20.62
CA PRO A 185 3.99 7.37 -20.52
C PRO A 185 4.04 6.65 -21.87
N LEU A 186 3.64 7.27 -22.98
CA LEU A 186 3.79 6.67 -24.32
C LEU A 186 5.28 6.47 -24.68
N ILE A 187 6.16 7.41 -24.34
CA ILE A 187 7.60 7.28 -24.55
C ILE A 187 8.18 6.20 -23.63
N LEU A 188 7.75 6.13 -22.37
CA LEU A 188 8.17 5.07 -21.43
C LEU A 188 7.77 3.68 -21.96
N MET A 189 6.59 3.55 -22.57
CA MET A 189 6.12 2.36 -23.31
C MET A 189 6.84 2.11 -24.64
N GLN A 190 7.94 2.82 -24.90
CA GLN A 190 8.74 2.73 -26.13
C GLN A 190 7.94 2.99 -27.42
N GLN A 191 6.83 3.72 -27.34
CA GLN A 191 6.08 4.13 -28.52
C GLN A 191 6.80 5.29 -29.21
N THR A 192 6.89 5.24 -30.54
CA THR A 192 7.47 6.36 -31.31
C THR A 192 6.46 7.50 -31.37
N THR A 193 6.55 8.42 -30.41
CA THR A 193 5.66 9.59 -30.31
C THR A 193 6.45 10.87 -30.04
N SER A 194 5.77 12.00 -30.20
CA SER A 194 6.27 13.33 -29.84
C SER A 194 5.11 14.13 -29.24
N PRO A 195 5.38 15.13 -28.39
CA PRO A 195 4.31 15.94 -27.80
C PRO A 195 3.52 16.69 -28.88
N TYR A 196 2.25 16.97 -28.60
CA TYR A 196 1.32 17.60 -29.56
C TYR A 196 1.65 19.08 -29.67
N TYR A 197 1.96 19.69 -28.53
CA TYR A 197 2.55 21.01 -28.46
C TYR A 197 4.07 20.87 -28.49
N THR A 198 4.69 21.39 -29.54
CA THR A 198 6.16 21.33 -29.72
C THR A 198 6.92 21.99 -28.56
N GLU A 199 6.30 22.95 -27.89
CA GLU A 199 6.82 23.66 -26.71
C GLU A 199 7.04 22.74 -25.51
N ASN A 200 6.38 21.58 -25.46
CA ASN A 200 6.54 20.60 -24.39
C ASN A 200 7.78 19.70 -24.57
N THR A 201 8.50 19.80 -25.68
CA THR A 201 9.65 18.90 -25.98
C THR A 201 10.70 18.95 -24.86
N ASP A 202 11.06 20.14 -24.40
CA ASP A 202 12.07 20.30 -23.35
C ASP A 202 11.56 19.75 -22.01
N LEU A 203 10.32 20.06 -21.62
CA LEU A 203 9.72 19.56 -20.39
C LEU A 203 9.59 18.03 -20.38
N VAL A 204 9.22 17.41 -21.52
CA VAL A 204 9.17 15.95 -21.64
C VAL A 204 10.57 15.34 -21.46
N ASN A 205 11.61 15.94 -22.05
CA ASN A 205 12.98 15.47 -21.88
C ASN A 205 13.46 15.62 -20.43
N ASP A 206 13.14 16.74 -19.78
CA ASP A 206 13.44 16.97 -18.36
C ASP A 206 12.79 15.90 -17.49
N VAL A 207 11.49 15.63 -17.69
CA VAL A 207 10.77 14.58 -16.94
C VAL A 207 11.41 13.20 -17.14
N LEU A 208 11.76 12.83 -18.37
CA LEU A 208 12.44 11.57 -18.64
C LEU A 208 13.81 11.50 -17.96
N SER A 209 14.55 12.62 -17.91
CA SER A 209 15.83 12.68 -17.19
C SER A 209 15.66 12.54 -15.67
N TRP A 210 14.60 13.10 -15.09
CA TRP A 210 14.29 12.95 -13.66
C TRP A 210 13.94 11.50 -13.32
N ILE A 211 13.16 10.84 -14.18
CA ILE A 211 12.85 9.41 -14.06
C ILE A 211 14.12 8.55 -14.13
N GLU A 212 15.03 8.86 -15.06
CA GLU A 212 16.30 8.13 -15.20
C GLU A 212 17.29 8.37 -14.05
N ALA A 213 17.21 9.54 -13.40
CA ALA A 213 18.05 9.86 -12.26
C ALA A 213 17.75 8.98 -11.03
N GLU A 214 16.52 8.47 -10.89
CA GLU A 214 16.10 7.61 -9.77
C GLU A 214 16.34 8.22 -8.37
N GLU A 215 16.27 9.54 -8.25
CA GLU A 215 16.53 10.29 -7.02
C GLU A 215 15.32 11.11 -6.56
N ALA A 216 15.28 11.47 -5.28
CA ALA A 216 14.30 12.44 -4.80
C ALA A 216 14.70 13.84 -5.28
N ASP A 217 13.78 14.54 -5.95
CA ASP A 217 14.04 15.89 -6.47
C ASP A 217 12.78 16.77 -6.38
N THR A 218 12.97 18.07 -6.55
CA THR A 218 11.90 19.07 -6.55
C THR A 218 11.75 19.70 -7.91
N ASN A 219 10.52 19.74 -8.43
CA ASN A 219 10.23 20.40 -9.70
C ASN A 219 8.83 21.01 -9.69
N THR A 220 8.50 21.75 -10.74
CA THR A 220 7.23 22.46 -10.91
C THR A 220 6.32 21.76 -11.93
N LEU A 221 6.38 20.43 -12.02
CA LEU A 221 5.51 19.66 -12.92
C LEU A 221 4.03 19.93 -12.56
N PHE A 222 3.28 20.46 -13.54
CA PHE A 222 1.86 20.85 -13.44
C PHE A 222 1.52 21.92 -12.39
N SER A 223 2.51 22.70 -11.95
CA SER A 223 2.32 23.73 -10.93
C SER A 223 3.28 24.89 -11.11
N SER A 224 3.02 26.03 -10.47
CA SER A 224 3.99 27.13 -10.36
C SER A 224 4.91 26.93 -9.15
N ASN A 225 4.36 26.45 -8.03
CA ASN A 225 5.15 26.11 -6.84
C ASN A 225 5.69 24.69 -6.96
N CYS A 226 6.96 24.50 -6.56
CA CYS A 226 7.57 23.18 -6.66
C CYS A 226 6.86 22.14 -5.76
N ARG A 227 7.00 20.87 -6.13
CA ARG A 227 6.64 19.70 -5.33
C ARG A 227 7.84 18.77 -5.25
N SER A 228 7.93 18.02 -4.16
CA SER A 228 8.94 16.96 -4.00
C SER A 228 8.41 15.67 -4.60
N TYR A 229 9.18 15.09 -5.52
CA TYR A 229 8.88 13.82 -6.18
C TYR A 229 9.96 12.81 -5.82
N ASP A 230 9.55 11.57 -5.59
CA ASP A 230 10.46 10.44 -5.40
C ASP A 230 10.61 9.68 -6.73
N TRP A 231 11.57 10.07 -7.56
CA TRP A 231 11.80 9.41 -8.84
C TRP A 231 12.45 8.03 -8.69
N SER A 232 12.99 7.69 -7.52
CA SER A 232 13.52 6.34 -7.22
C SER A 232 12.46 5.25 -7.34
N GLN A 233 11.18 5.61 -7.30
CA GLN A 233 10.05 4.70 -7.47
C GLN A 233 9.98 4.11 -8.88
N PHE A 234 10.53 4.79 -9.89
CA PHE A 234 10.57 4.32 -11.27
C PHE A 234 11.63 3.24 -11.53
N LYS A 235 12.49 2.95 -10.56
CA LYS A 235 13.44 1.84 -10.63
C LYS A 235 12.70 0.49 -10.69
N PRO A 236 12.85 -0.32 -11.75
CA PRO A 236 12.26 -1.65 -11.83
C PRO A 236 12.75 -2.55 -10.67
N ARG A 237 11.83 -3.35 -10.12
CA ARG A 237 12.06 -4.24 -8.97
C ARG A 237 11.31 -5.56 -9.18
N GLY A 238 11.65 -6.60 -8.45
CA GLY A 238 10.97 -7.90 -8.54
C GLY A 238 11.05 -8.51 -9.94
N HIS A 239 9.94 -9.07 -10.44
CA HIS A 239 9.86 -9.70 -11.75
C HIS A 239 9.97 -8.72 -12.92
N TYR A 240 9.84 -7.40 -12.68
CA TYR A 240 10.00 -6.39 -13.72
C TYR A 240 11.46 -6.14 -14.12
N VAL A 241 12.44 -6.58 -13.33
CA VAL A 241 13.87 -6.42 -13.65
C VAL A 241 14.20 -7.33 -14.82
N TYR A 242 14.59 -6.73 -15.95
CA TYR A 242 14.93 -7.51 -17.14
C TYR A 242 16.27 -8.23 -16.98
N ASP A 243 16.25 -9.57 -17.03
CA ASP A 243 17.47 -10.39 -17.11
C ASP A 243 17.72 -10.85 -18.55
N PRO A 244 18.71 -10.28 -19.27
CA PRO A 244 19.03 -10.68 -20.63
C PRO A 244 19.54 -12.13 -20.75
N ASN A 245 19.87 -12.79 -19.64
CA ASN A 245 20.35 -14.17 -19.63
C ASN A 245 19.22 -15.20 -19.46
N ASP A 246 18.01 -14.79 -19.08
CA ASP A 246 16.85 -15.68 -19.02
C ASP A 246 16.17 -15.74 -20.41
N PRO A 247 16.13 -16.90 -21.08
CA PRO A 247 15.49 -17.05 -22.37
C PRO A 247 13.97 -16.79 -22.36
N ASN A 248 13.33 -16.73 -21.18
CA ASN A 248 11.92 -16.41 -21.02
C ASN A 248 11.68 -14.98 -20.54
N ALA A 249 12.73 -14.20 -20.23
CA ALA A 249 12.56 -12.84 -19.73
C ALA A 249 11.97 -11.94 -20.82
N GLN A 250 10.83 -11.34 -20.50
CA GLN A 250 10.26 -10.25 -21.27
C GLN A 250 10.62 -8.94 -20.59
N ASN A 251 10.95 -7.91 -21.39
CA ASN A 251 11.27 -6.61 -20.83
C ASN A 251 9.99 -5.90 -20.38
N GLN A 252 9.66 -6.03 -19.10
CA GLN A 252 8.50 -5.37 -18.48
C GLN A 252 8.84 -4.01 -17.84
N GLU A 253 10.09 -3.54 -17.94
CA GLU A 253 10.48 -2.22 -17.42
C GLU A 253 9.67 -1.06 -18.03
N PRO A 254 9.34 -1.06 -19.35
CA PRO A 254 8.46 -0.05 -19.95
C PRO A 254 7.09 0.02 -19.29
N TYR A 255 6.46 -1.15 -19.09
CA TYR A 255 5.17 -1.27 -18.44
C TYR A 255 5.23 -0.79 -16.99
N PHE A 256 6.24 -1.26 -16.24
CA PHE A 256 6.46 -0.86 -14.86
C PHE A 256 6.55 0.66 -14.70
N LYS A 257 7.42 1.32 -15.47
CA LYS A 257 7.62 2.78 -15.40
C LYS A 257 6.35 3.55 -15.78
N THR A 258 5.59 3.03 -16.74
CA THR A 258 4.34 3.64 -17.21
C THR A 258 3.23 3.54 -16.17
N MET A 259 3.04 2.36 -15.57
CA MET A 259 2.08 2.20 -14.49
C MET A 259 2.51 2.98 -13.23
N MET A 260 3.81 3.09 -12.97
CA MET A 260 4.33 3.92 -11.88
C MET A 260 4.02 5.41 -12.11
N TRP A 261 4.11 5.90 -13.34
CA TRP A 261 3.69 7.26 -13.72
C TRP A 261 2.21 7.49 -13.35
N PHE A 262 1.31 6.62 -13.80
CA PHE A 262 -0.13 6.76 -13.53
C PHE A 262 -0.53 6.49 -12.09
N GLY A 263 0.27 5.72 -11.34
CA GLY A 263 0.03 5.40 -9.95
C GLY A 263 0.59 6.42 -8.95
N ARG A 264 1.43 7.38 -9.39
CA ARG A 264 2.11 8.30 -8.47
C ARG A 264 2.09 9.78 -8.87
N ILE A 265 1.96 10.11 -10.16
CA ILE A 265 1.93 11.51 -10.59
C ILE A 265 0.52 12.07 -10.41
N GLU A 266 0.31 12.61 -9.22
CA GLU A 266 -0.95 13.14 -8.74
C GLU A 266 -1.31 14.49 -9.35
N LEU A 267 -2.56 14.62 -9.79
CA LEU A 267 -3.19 15.90 -10.08
C LEU A 267 -4.05 16.31 -8.88
N TYR A 268 -3.64 17.36 -8.16
CA TYR A 268 -4.33 17.81 -6.95
C TYR A 268 -5.70 18.41 -7.27
N LEU A 269 -6.72 17.92 -6.58
CA LEU A 269 -8.07 18.48 -6.57
C LEU A 269 -8.30 19.37 -5.34
N THR A 270 -7.65 19.02 -4.22
CA THR A 270 -7.50 19.86 -3.03
C THR A 270 -6.04 19.88 -2.59
N LYS A 271 -5.62 20.90 -1.86
CA LYS A 271 -4.24 20.98 -1.33
C LYS A 271 -4.03 20.00 -0.17
N SER A 272 -2.79 19.54 0.01
CA SER A 272 -2.38 18.83 1.22
C SER A 272 -2.35 19.76 2.44
N VAL A 273 -2.46 19.16 3.62
CA VAL A 273 -2.15 19.82 4.90
C VAL A 273 -0.79 19.29 5.36
N SER A 274 0.23 20.11 5.20
CA SER A 274 1.62 19.78 5.55
C SER A 274 2.43 21.05 5.74
N ASP A 275 3.50 20.97 6.53
CA ASP A 275 4.41 22.10 6.72
C ASP A 275 5.34 22.26 5.51
N SER A 276 5.55 23.51 5.08
CA SER A 276 6.40 23.82 3.93
C SER A 276 7.85 23.97 4.36
N MET A 277 8.70 22.99 4.01
CA MET A 277 10.14 23.04 4.28
C MET A 277 10.95 23.23 2.99
N VAL A 278 10.78 22.31 2.04
CA VAL A 278 11.57 22.28 0.80
C VAL A 278 10.90 23.12 -0.29
N CYS A 279 9.59 22.95 -0.44
CA CYS A 279 8.79 23.68 -1.40
C CYS A 279 7.70 24.51 -0.70
N PRO A 280 7.33 25.69 -1.24
CA PRO A 280 6.15 26.43 -0.78
C PRO A 280 4.88 25.60 -0.97
N ALA A 281 3.90 25.82 -0.08
CA ALA A 281 2.56 25.24 -0.25
C ALA A 281 1.94 25.62 -1.60
N GLN A 282 1.23 24.68 -2.20
CA GLN A 282 0.54 24.90 -3.48
C GLN A 282 -0.52 26.02 -3.33
N THR A 283 -0.53 26.94 -4.30
CA THR A 283 -1.51 28.05 -4.31
C THR A 283 -2.90 27.57 -4.74
N PHE A 284 -3.90 28.44 -4.64
CA PHE A 284 -5.24 28.12 -5.14
C PHE A 284 -5.20 27.89 -6.66
N GLU A 285 -4.46 28.73 -7.37
CA GLU A 285 -4.27 28.69 -8.83
C GLU A 285 -3.54 27.41 -9.27
N ASP A 286 -2.56 26.94 -8.50
CA ASP A 286 -1.85 25.67 -8.78
C ASP A 286 -2.80 24.46 -8.68
N VAL A 287 -3.68 24.44 -7.67
CA VAL A 287 -4.66 23.36 -7.50
C VAL A 287 -5.80 23.49 -8.52
N GLN A 288 -6.21 24.72 -8.85
CA GLN A 288 -7.21 24.97 -9.90
C GLN A 288 -6.72 24.47 -11.26
N ARG A 289 -5.46 24.74 -11.62
CA ARG A 289 -4.80 24.22 -12.83
C ARG A 289 -4.86 22.69 -12.89
N GLN A 290 -4.40 22.02 -11.84
CA GLN A 290 -4.39 20.55 -11.77
C GLN A 290 -5.79 19.93 -11.77
N ALA A 291 -6.77 20.56 -11.14
CA ALA A 291 -8.16 20.10 -11.20
C ALA A 291 -8.75 20.24 -12.61
N ILE A 292 -8.40 21.32 -13.33
CA ILE A 292 -8.75 21.47 -14.75
C ILE A 292 -8.04 20.40 -15.58
N ASP A 293 -6.77 20.09 -15.33
CA ASP A 293 -6.04 19.01 -16.02
C ASP A 293 -6.77 17.66 -15.84
N ALA A 294 -7.20 17.34 -14.63
CA ALA A 294 -7.97 16.12 -14.35
C ALA A 294 -9.30 16.08 -15.11
N MET A 295 -10.05 17.20 -15.14
CA MET A 295 -11.30 17.30 -15.91
C MET A 295 -11.09 17.24 -17.42
N LEU A 296 -9.96 17.75 -17.93
CA LEU A 296 -9.60 17.63 -19.34
C LEU A 296 -9.24 16.19 -19.71
N ILE A 297 -8.60 15.45 -18.81
CA ILE A 297 -8.37 14.01 -18.99
C ILE A 297 -9.72 13.27 -19.04
N ASP A 298 -10.63 13.53 -18.10
CA ASP A 298 -12.00 12.99 -18.10
C ASP A 298 -12.73 13.24 -19.43
N GLU A 299 -12.75 14.47 -19.93
CA GLU A 299 -13.34 14.78 -21.24
C GLU A 299 -12.63 14.08 -22.41
N LEU A 300 -11.33 13.82 -22.29
CA LEU A 300 -10.58 13.11 -23.32
C LEU A 300 -10.96 11.62 -23.37
N TYR A 301 -11.29 11.02 -22.22
CA TYR A 301 -11.87 9.68 -22.14
C TYR A 301 -13.19 9.59 -22.90
N ASP A 302 -14.08 10.57 -22.71
CA ASP A 302 -15.35 10.70 -23.44
C ASP A 302 -15.12 10.81 -24.96
N LEU A 303 -14.21 11.71 -25.37
CA LEU A 303 -13.90 11.95 -26.79
C LEU A 303 -13.30 10.71 -27.47
N ALA A 304 -12.42 9.99 -26.77
CA ALA A 304 -11.75 8.81 -27.29
C ALA A 304 -12.61 7.54 -27.21
N ALA A 305 -13.69 7.55 -26.41
CA ALA A 305 -14.53 6.41 -26.10
C ALA A 305 -13.74 5.19 -25.56
N VAL A 306 -12.73 5.46 -24.73
CA VAL A 306 -11.81 4.44 -24.17
C VAL A 306 -12.15 4.00 -22.75
N GLU A 307 -13.25 4.50 -22.18
CA GLU A 307 -13.75 4.10 -20.85
C GLU A 307 -13.84 2.58 -20.66
N PRO A 308 -14.31 1.77 -21.64
CA PRO A 308 -14.33 0.31 -21.49
C PRO A 308 -12.94 -0.32 -21.32
N LEU A 309 -11.91 0.25 -21.96
CA LEU A 309 -10.52 -0.24 -21.82
C LEU A 309 -9.99 0.09 -20.42
N HIS A 310 -10.26 1.29 -19.92
CA HIS A 310 -9.89 1.69 -18.57
C HIS A 310 -10.53 0.80 -17.52
N GLN A 311 -11.85 0.60 -17.61
CA GLN A 311 -12.58 -0.25 -16.68
C GLN A 311 -12.05 -1.69 -16.70
N GLU A 312 -11.68 -2.24 -17.85
CA GLU A 312 -11.13 -3.59 -17.91
C GLU A 312 -9.76 -3.68 -17.22
N ILE A 313 -8.87 -2.72 -17.43
CA ILE A 313 -7.56 -2.65 -16.75
C ILE A 313 -7.77 -2.47 -15.24
N ASP A 314 -8.58 -1.49 -14.84
CA ASP A 314 -8.80 -1.14 -13.44
C ASP A 314 -9.44 -2.30 -12.67
N ASN A 315 -10.46 -2.96 -13.24
CA ASN A 315 -11.13 -4.10 -12.63
C ASN A 315 -10.21 -5.30 -12.41
N VAL A 316 -9.27 -5.57 -13.33
CA VAL A 316 -8.28 -6.63 -13.12
C VAL A 316 -7.38 -6.28 -11.94
N ILE A 317 -6.79 -5.08 -11.92
CA ILE A 317 -5.91 -4.67 -10.82
C ILE A 317 -6.69 -4.65 -9.48
N LYS A 318 -7.95 -4.20 -9.49
CA LYS A 318 -8.85 -4.21 -8.34
C LYS A 318 -9.11 -5.62 -7.81
N PHE A 319 -9.29 -6.60 -8.70
CA PHE A 319 -9.45 -8.01 -8.32
C PHE A 319 -8.18 -8.58 -7.67
N PHE A 320 -6.99 -8.24 -8.18
CA PHE A 320 -5.73 -8.70 -7.61
C PHE A 320 -5.42 -8.07 -6.26
N VAL A 321 -5.56 -6.75 -6.16
CA VAL A 321 -4.98 -5.97 -5.05
C VAL A 321 -6.06 -5.31 -4.18
N GLY A 322 -7.01 -4.62 -4.81
CA GLY A 322 -8.10 -3.94 -4.13
C GLY A 322 -8.38 -2.55 -4.72
N GLU A 323 -9.20 -1.78 -4.02
CA GLU A 323 -9.59 -0.42 -4.44
C GLU A 323 -8.44 0.58 -4.30
N SER A 324 -8.47 1.65 -5.10
CA SER A 324 -7.64 2.84 -4.85
C SER A 324 -8.31 3.75 -3.83
N ASP A 325 -7.50 4.44 -3.02
CA ASP A 325 -7.92 5.52 -2.12
C ASP A 325 -7.71 6.92 -2.75
N ASN A 326 -7.50 6.97 -4.07
CA ASN A 326 -7.42 8.19 -4.86
C ASN A 326 -8.74 8.44 -5.61
N VAL A 327 -8.93 9.68 -6.08
CA VAL A 327 -10.11 10.03 -6.89
C VAL A 327 -9.98 9.36 -8.27
N THR A 328 -10.99 8.58 -8.67
CA THR A 328 -11.08 7.87 -9.95
C THR A 328 -11.84 8.69 -11.00
N LEU A 329 -11.88 8.20 -12.25
CA LEU A 329 -12.70 8.80 -13.31
C LEU A 329 -14.19 8.81 -12.94
N GLU A 330 -14.71 7.69 -12.45
CA GLU A 330 -16.12 7.60 -11.98
C GLU A 330 -16.44 8.65 -10.89
N ASN A 331 -15.48 8.93 -10.01
CA ASN A 331 -15.64 9.97 -8.98
C ASN A 331 -15.62 11.38 -9.58
N LEU A 332 -14.80 11.64 -10.60
CA LEU A 332 -14.81 12.92 -11.33
C LEU A 332 -16.15 13.14 -12.04
N ASP A 333 -16.68 12.11 -12.69
CA ASP A 333 -18.01 12.14 -13.33
C ASP A 333 -19.13 12.45 -12.33
N TYR A 334 -19.07 11.83 -11.14
CA TYR A 334 -19.99 12.15 -10.05
C TYR A 334 -19.90 13.63 -9.64
N LEU A 335 -18.68 14.16 -9.46
CA LEU A 335 -18.47 15.56 -9.07
C LEU A 335 -18.94 16.54 -10.14
N LYS A 336 -18.65 16.25 -11.41
CA LYS A 336 -19.11 16.99 -12.60
C LYS A 336 -20.63 17.12 -12.60
N GLN A 337 -21.34 16.02 -12.34
CA GLN A 337 -22.81 16.02 -12.24
C GLN A 337 -23.31 16.78 -11.01
N ALA A 338 -22.70 16.56 -9.84
CA ALA A 338 -23.11 17.20 -8.59
C ALA A 338 -22.98 18.74 -8.64
N VAL A 339 -21.93 19.26 -9.27
CA VAL A 339 -21.65 20.70 -9.41
C VAL A 339 -22.28 21.30 -10.68
N SER A 340 -22.87 20.44 -11.53
CA SER A 340 -23.43 20.79 -12.84
C SER A 340 -22.41 21.47 -13.76
N LEU A 341 -21.27 20.80 -13.95
CA LEU A 341 -20.20 21.22 -14.87
C LEU A 341 -20.42 20.59 -16.26
N ASP A 342 -20.54 21.43 -17.28
CA ASP A 342 -20.66 21.04 -18.69
C ASP A 342 -19.29 20.98 -19.41
N SER A 343 -18.28 21.64 -18.84
CA SER A 343 -16.94 21.77 -19.43
C SER A 343 -15.88 22.10 -18.39
N ALA A 344 -14.65 21.61 -18.60
CA ALA A 344 -13.50 21.89 -17.75
C ALA A 344 -13.22 23.41 -17.59
N SER A 345 -13.49 24.22 -18.62
CA SER A 345 -13.28 25.68 -18.55
C SER A 345 -14.13 26.39 -17.50
N GLN A 346 -15.23 25.80 -17.04
CA GLN A 346 -16.04 26.40 -15.97
C GLN A 346 -15.29 26.42 -14.63
N LEU A 347 -14.31 25.54 -14.42
CA LEU A 347 -13.45 25.57 -13.23
C LEU A 347 -12.46 26.74 -13.22
N LEU A 348 -12.33 27.50 -14.31
CA LEU A 348 -11.61 28.79 -14.28
C LEU A 348 -12.32 29.81 -13.37
N ASP A 349 -13.63 29.70 -13.20
CA ASP A 349 -14.37 30.49 -12.24
C ASP A 349 -14.06 29.99 -10.82
N SER A 350 -13.47 30.86 -9.99
CA SER A 350 -13.07 30.53 -8.63
C SER A 350 -14.24 30.09 -7.75
N LEU A 351 -15.46 30.59 -7.97
CA LEU A 351 -16.64 30.15 -7.20
C LEU A 351 -17.03 28.72 -7.56
N LYS A 352 -16.95 28.36 -8.85
CA LYS A 352 -17.20 26.98 -9.30
C LYS A 352 -16.12 26.02 -8.81
N MET A 353 -14.87 26.46 -8.80
CA MET A 353 -13.77 25.67 -8.24
C MET A 353 -13.95 25.43 -6.73
N VAL A 354 -14.37 26.44 -5.96
CA VAL A 354 -14.66 26.27 -4.53
C VAL A 354 -15.87 25.34 -4.31
N GLU A 355 -16.94 25.48 -5.10
CA GLU A 355 -18.10 24.57 -5.03
C GLU A 355 -17.70 23.11 -5.33
N PHE A 356 -16.81 22.91 -6.31
CA PHE A 356 -16.23 21.60 -6.61
C PHE A 356 -15.42 21.04 -5.44
N GLN A 357 -14.53 21.83 -4.85
CA GLN A 357 -13.70 21.41 -3.71
C GLN A 357 -14.52 21.12 -2.45
N ASP A 358 -15.54 21.91 -2.18
CA ASP A 358 -16.46 21.70 -1.05
C ASP A 358 -17.28 20.43 -1.27
N THR A 359 -17.78 20.20 -2.49
CA THR A 359 -18.51 18.98 -2.84
C THR A 359 -17.64 17.73 -2.67
N LEU A 360 -16.41 17.79 -3.16
CA LEU A 360 -15.40 16.74 -3.01
C LEU A 360 -15.09 16.47 -1.55
N SER A 361 -14.80 17.50 -0.74
CA SER A 361 -14.43 17.34 0.67
C SER A 361 -15.50 16.68 1.55
N ASN A 362 -16.75 16.60 1.06
CA ASN A 362 -17.85 15.91 1.72
C ASN A 362 -18.02 14.44 1.29
N GLN A 363 -17.16 13.92 0.40
CA GLN A 363 -17.21 12.53 -0.08
C GLN A 363 -16.22 11.62 0.64
N ALA A 364 -16.56 10.33 0.78
CA ALA A 364 -15.69 9.34 1.40
C ALA A 364 -14.39 9.07 0.60
N PHE A 365 -14.43 9.23 -0.72
CA PHE A 365 -13.28 9.02 -1.61
C PHE A 365 -12.33 10.24 -1.72
N ALA A 366 -12.60 11.31 -0.98
CA ALA A 366 -11.82 12.55 -1.08
C ALA A 366 -10.43 12.46 -0.45
N TYR A 367 -10.21 11.48 0.43
CA TYR A 367 -9.02 11.44 1.26
C TYR A 367 -8.20 10.20 0.97
N GLN A 368 -6.91 10.42 0.75
CA GLN A 368 -5.93 9.35 0.72
C GLN A 368 -5.65 8.90 2.15
N LEU A 369 -5.76 7.59 2.39
CA LEU A 369 -5.57 6.99 3.71
C LEU A 369 -4.10 6.68 3.99
N ILE A 370 -3.33 6.44 2.93
CA ILE A 370 -1.89 6.17 3.01
C ILE A 370 -1.13 7.38 2.47
N LEU A 371 -0.24 7.94 3.30
CA LEU A 371 0.72 8.93 2.83
C LEU A 371 1.75 8.23 1.94
N SER A 372 1.73 8.54 0.64
CA SER A 372 2.68 8.00 -0.34
C SER A 372 3.58 9.05 -0.97
N GLN A 373 3.52 10.30 -0.50
CA GLN A 373 4.29 11.44 -1.03
C GLN A 373 5.25 11.99 0.02
N ILE A 374 6.31 12.66 -0.41
CA ILE A 374 7.26 13.35 0.47
C ILE A 374 6.60 14.63 0.99
N LEU A 375 6.03 14.56 2.19
CA LEU A 375 5.43 15.68 2.92
C LEU A 375 6.08 15.83 4.28
N TYR A 376 6.07 17.05 4.83
CA TYR A 376 6.74 17.37 6.09
C TYR A 376 5.76 17.80 7.17
N SER A 377 6.15 17.53 8.41
CA SER A 377 5.47 18.01 9.62
C SER A 377 6.46 18.65 10.58
N ASP A 378 6.05 19.77 11.17
CA ASP A 378 6.65 20.32 12.37
C ASP A 378 6.22 19.49 13.59
N PRO A 379 7.17 18.95 14.37
CA PRO A 379 6.87 18.29 15.64
C PRO A 379 6.11 19.18 16.65
N MET A 380 6.20 20.51 16.53
CA MET A 380 5.47 21.47 17.37
C MET A 380 4.06 21.79 16.86
N ASN A 381 3.76 21.44 15.60
CA ASN A 381 2.41 21.56 15.06
C ASN A 381 1.57 20.36 15.57
N PRO A 382 0.45 20.59 16.28
CA PRO A 382 -0.37 19.51 16.81
C PRO A 382 -1.11 18.72 15.73
N ASP A 383 -1.31 19.29 14.54
CA ASP A 383 -2.06 18.63 13.46
C ASP A 383 -1.14 17.75 12.62
N SER A 384 -1.59 16.52 12.32
CA SER A 384 -0.81 15.60 11.49
C SER A 384 -0.94 15.90 9.99
N ILE A 385 0.00 15.39 9.20
CA ILE A 385 -0.03 15.48 7.74
C ILE A 385 -1.33 14.88 7.21
N VAL A 386 -1.95 15.62 6.29
CA VAL A 386 -2.97 15.08 5.41
C VAL A 386 -2.51 15.20 3.95
N PRO A 387 -2.41 14.08 3.22
CA PRO A 387 -2.21 14.11 1.77
C PRO A 387 -3.31 14.93 1.07
N ALA A 388 -2.97 15.45 -0.11
CA ALA A 388 -3.93 16.11 -0.98
C ALA A 388 -5.02 15.13 -1.45
N SER A 389 -6.25 15.61 -1.70
CA SER A 389 -7.15 14.86 -2.58
C SER A 389 -6.59 14.95 -3.99
N ALA A 390 -6.31 13.81 -4.62
CA ALA A 390 -5.69 13.78 -5.94
C ALA A 390 -6.36 12.77 -6.86
N PHE A 391 -6.46 13.13 -8.14
CA PHE A 391 -6.79 12.23 -9.22
C PHE A 391 -5.54 11.51 -9.71
N LEU A 392 -5.68 10.21 -9.97
CA LEU A 392 -4.68 9.36 -10.60
C LEU A 392 -5.39 8.46 -11.60
N MET A 393 -4.86 8.36 -12.83
CA MET A 393 -5.46 7.52 -13.86
C MET A 393 -5.46 6.03 -13.47
N PHE A 394 -4.40 5.54 -12.84
CA PHE A 394 -4.34 4.19 -12.29
C PHE A 394 -3.70 4.23 -10.91
N GLY A 395 -4.40 4.85 -9.96
CA GLY A 395 -3.90 5.04 -8.60
C GLY A 395 -3.51 3.73 -7.93
N GLN A 396 -2.38 3.74 -7.22
CA GLN A 396 -1.97 2.63 -6.38
C GLN A 396 -3.08 2.30 -5.35
N ARG A 397 -3.17 1.03 -4.97
CA ARG A 397 -4.27 0.47 -4.20
C ARG A 397 -4.02 0.57 -2.73
N PHE A 398 -5.09 0.81 -2.00
CA PHE A 398 -5.08 0.74 -0.55
C PHE A 398 -4.85 -0.70 -0.09
N VAL A 399 -3.81 -0.90 0.72
CA VAL A 399 -3.53 -2.18 1.37
C VAL A 399 -3.38 -1.99 2.87
N ILE A 400 -4.02 -2.85 3.66
CA ILE A 400 -4.13 -2.68 5.12
C ILE A 400 -2.76 -2.60 5.78
N ASP A 401 -1.83 -3.42 5.34
CA ASP A 401 -0.51 -3.49 5.94
C ASP A 401 0.31 -2.21 5.67
N SER A 402 0.16 -1.55 4.52
CA SER A 402 0.68 -0.18 4.32
C SER A 402 0.00 0.86 5.22
N TYR A 403 -1.30 0.73 5.44
CA TYR A 403 -2.01 1.61 6.36
C TYR A 403 -1.51 1.43 7.80
N VAL A 404 -1.27 0.19 8.23
CA VAL A 404 -0.67 -0.12 9.54
C VAL A 404 0.71 0.51 9.63
N THR A 405 1.62 0.25 8.68
CA THR A 405 2.98 0.78 8.71
C THR A 405 3.01 2.31 8.70
N GLY A 406 2.13 2.96 7.93
CA GLY A 406 2.00 4.42 7.91
C GLY A 406 1.35 5.03 9.16
N SER A 407 0.59 4.25 9.93
CA SER A 407 -0.14 4.72 11.13
C SER A 407 0.64 4.60 12.44
N VAL A 408 1.80 3.92 12.41
CA VAL A 408 2.68 3.68 13.56
C VAL A 408 4.04 4.36 13.42
N VAL A 409 4.13 5.39 12.58
CA VAL A 409 5.35 6.18 12.36
C VAL A 409 5.06 7.66 12.54
N PHE A 410 6.11 8.48 12.50
CA PHE A 410 5.96 9.92 12.46
C PHE A 410 5.17 10.36 11.21
N ASP A 411 4.18 11.24 11.31
CA ASP A 411 3.77 12.08 12.44
C ASP A 411 2.44 11.64 13.11
N ARG A 412 2.13 10.34 13.02
CA ARG A 412 0.87 9.75 13.52
C ARG A 412 0.89 9.41 15.00
N ILE A 413 2.08 9.27 15.59
CA ILE A 413 2.22 8.94 17.01
C ILE A 413 2.18 10.23 17.83
N THR A 414 1.19 10.34 18.71
CA THR A 414 1.10 11.42 19.70
C THR A 414 1.07 10.82 21.11
N TYR A 415 1.98 11.27 21.97
CA TYR A 415 2.05 10.86 23.37
C TYR A 415 2.19 12.08 24.28
N MET A 416 1.29 12.18 25.26
CA MET A 416 1.13 13.31 26.18
C MET A 416 1.07 14.67 25.47
N GLY A 417 0.43 14.71 24.29
CA GLY A 417 0.28 15.92 23.48
C GLY A 417 1.50 16.28 22.62
N ASN A 418 2.54 15.44 22.60
CA ASN A 418 3.73 15.65 21.77
C ASN A 418 3.81 14.59 20.65
N LYS A 419 4.23 15.00 19.46
CA LYS A 419 4.54 14.06 18.37
C LYS A 419 5.80 13.27 18.69
N ILE A 420 5.75 11.96 18.51
CA ILE A 420 6.90 11.06 18.75
C ILE A 420 7.52 10.65 17.42
N CYS A 421 8.84 10.78 17.32
CA CYS A 421 9.58 10.51 16.09
C CYS A 421 10.00 9.04 16.01
N ARG A 422 9.13 8.18 15.47
CA ARG A 422 9.49 6.81 15.01
C ARG A 422 9.56 6.81 13.50
N LEU A 423 10.75 6.57 12.94
CA LEU A 423 10.96 6.69 11.48
C LEU A 423 10.64 5.43 10.69
N PHE A 424 10.81 4.26 11.32
CA PHE A 424 10.67 2.97 10.65
C PHE A 424 9.64 2.12 11.38
N PRO A 425 8.67 1.55 10.65
CA PRO A 425 7.75 0.57 11.21
C PRO A 425 8.44 -0.81 11.30
N SER A 426 7.87 -1.69 12.11
CA SER A 426 8.28 -3.09 12.22
C SER A 426 7.25 -3.98 11.53
N THR A 427 7.68 -5.07 10.89
CA THR A 427 6.76 -6.06 10.33
C THR A 427 5.91 -6.74 11.41
N LEU A 428 6.36 -6.70 12.67
CA LEU A 428 5.58 -7.15 13.83
C LEU A 428 4.37 -6.26 14.12
N ASP A 429 4.37 -4.99 13.72
CA ASP A 429 3.23 -4.08 13.83
C ASP A 429 2.07 -4.60 12.97
N VAL A 430 2.38 -5.00 11.74
CA VAL A 430 1.44 -5.63 10.80
C VAL A 430 0.93 -6.94 11.38
N LEU A 431 1.82 -7.78 11.88
CA LEU A 431 1.44 -9.08 12.41
C LEU A 431 0.55 -8.97 13.66
N PHE A 432 0.84 -8.02 14.55
CA PHE A 432 -0.01 -7.72 15.71
C PHE A 432 -1.40 -7.28 15.25
N SER A 433 -1.43 -6.35 14.30
CA SER A 433 -2.66 -5.76 13.75
C SER A 433 -3.53 -6.81 13.03
N LEU A 434 -2.92 -7.82 12.40
CA LEU A 434 -3.61 -8.94 11.76
C LEU A 434 -4.15 -9.99 12.75
N GLY A 435 -3.90 -9.86 14.04
CA GLY A 435 -4.48 -10.73 15.06
C GLY A 435 -3.49 -11.45 15.96
N ASN A 436 -2.20 -11.44 15.65
CA ASN A 436 -1.20 -12.18 16.41
C ASN A 436 -0.78 -11.39 17.67
N SER A 437 -1.56 -11.52 18.75
CA SER A 437 -1.30 -10.79 19.99
C SER A 437 0.07 -11.11 20.62
N ALA A 438 0.66 -12.27 20.32
CA ALA A 438 1.97 -12.64 20.83
C ALA A 438 3.11 -11.82 20.21
N SER A 439 2.94 -11.22 19.03
CA SER A 439 4.00 -10.40 18.41
C SER A 439 4.31 -9.14 19.21
N ALA A 440 3.34 -8.61 19.97
CA ALA A 440 3.56 -7.45 20.83
C ALA A 440 4.60 -7.70 21.94
N GLN A 441 4.81 -8.96 22.34
CA GLN A 441 5.87 -9.31 23.30
C GLN A 441 7.27 -9.00 22.76
N LEU A 442 7.45 -9.07 21.44
CA LEU A 442 8.70 -8.76 20.75
C LEU A 442 8.84 -7.26 20.45
N LEU A 443 7.78 -6.48 20.64
CA LEU A 443 7.73 -5.04 20.43
C LEU A 443 7.88 -4.22 21.73
N ILE A 444 8.04 -4.86 22.89
CA ILE A 444 8.02 -4.19 24.20
C ILE A 444 9.02 -3.02 24.25
N ASP A 445 10.25 -3.24 23.80
CA ASP A 445 11.29 -2.19 23.84
C ASP A 445 10.90 -1.00 22.95
N GLU A 446 10.45 -1.25 21.72
CA GLU A 446 9.99 -0.19 20.81
C GLU A 446 8.72 0.52 21.32
N LEU A 447 7.77 -0.20 21.90
CA LEU A 447 6.54 0.38 22.45
C LEU A 447 6.84 1.28 23.65
N ASN A 448 7.81 0.90 24.47
CA ASN A 448 8.28 1.71 25.58
C ASN A 448 9.08 2.94 25.12
N GLU A 449 9.83 2.84 24.01
CA GLU A 449 10.62 3.94 23.46
C GLU A 449 9.75 4.96 22.70
N TYR A 450 8.85 4.48 21.84
CA TYR A 450 8.10 5.31 20.89
C TYR A 450 6.63 5.51 21.28
N HIS A 451 6.14 4.86 22.34
CA HIS A 451 4.81 5.10 22.92
C HIS A 451 3.61 4.98 21.95
N TYR A 452 3.69 4.08 20.97
CA TYR A 452 2.67 3.90 19.92
C TYR A 452 1.63 2.81 20.23
N SER A 453 1.52 2.37 21.49
CA SER A 453 0.54 1.37 21.93
C SER A 453 -0.90 1.76 21.58
N SER A 454 -1.24 3.04 21.75
CA SER A 454 -2.58 3.58 21.40
C SER A 454 -2.87 3.41 19.90
N ASN A 455 -1.87 3.64 19.05
CA ASN A 455 -1.97 3.48 17.59
C ASN A 455 -2.18 2.01 17.21
N LEU A 456 -1.40 1.08 17.79
CA LEU A 456 -1.58 -0.35 17.54
C LEU A 456 -2.94 -0.87 18.02
N ALA A 457 -3.41 -0.45 19.20
CA ALA A 457 -4.74 -0.82 19.69
C ALA A 457 -5.85 -0.34 18.76
N ALA A 458 -5.75 0.89 18.25
CA ALA A 458 -6.69 1.46 17.29
C ALA A 458 -6.71 0.66 15.96
N LEU A 459 -5.53 0.33 15.42
CA LEU A 459 -5.41 -0.47 14.21
C LEU A 459 -5.98 -1.87 14.39
N ARG A 460 -5.67 -2.50 15.52
CA ARG A 460 -6.19 -3.81 15.89
C ARG A 460 -7.71 -3.80 15.99
N TYR A 461 -8.29 -2.78 16.62
CA TYR A 461 -9.74 -2.59 16.69
C TYR A 461 -10.35 -2.52 15.29
N LEU A 462 -9.81 -1.68 14.38
CA LEU A 462 -10.33 -1.56 13.02
C LEU A 462 -10.29 -2.89 12.27
N ILE A 463 -9.15 -3.58 12.31
CA ILE A 463 -8.92 -4.81 11.53
C ILE A 463 -9.78 -5.97 12.02
N ASP A 464 -9.97 -6.09 13.33
CA ASP A 464 -10.83 -7.12 13.90
C ASP A 464 -12.32 -6.92 13.55
N HIS A 465 -12.73 -5.69 13.22
CA HIS A 465 -14.10 -5.38 12.78
C HIS A 465 -14.34 -5.54 11.27
N TYR A 466 -13.31 -5.80 10.45
CA TYR A 466 -13.52 -6.10 9.02
C TYR A 466 -14.34 -7.38 8.84
N ASN A 467 -15.41 -7.27 8.05
CA ASN A 467 -16.31 -8.38 7.78
C ASN A 467 -15.71 -9.37 6.75
N PRO A 468 -16.30 -10.57 6.59
CA PRO A 468 -15.81 -11.55 5.60
C PRO A 468 -15.82 -11.06 4.14
N ALA A 469 -16.71 -10.14 3.77
CA ALA A 469 -16.77 -9.59 2.42
C ALA A 469 -15.53 -8.76 2.09
N PHE A 470 -15.04 -7.97 3.06
CA PHE A 470 -13.77 -7.26 2.94
C PHE A 470 -12.61 -8.23 2.66
N TRP A 471 -12.49 -9.30 3.46
CA TRP A 471 -11.41 -10.28 3.30
C TRP A 471 -11.50 -11.11 2.00
N GLY A 472 -12.67 -11.14 1.37
CA GLY A 472 -12.89 -11.78 0.08
C GLY A 472 -12.92 -10.83 -1.12
N SER A 473 -12.64 -9.53 -0.91
CA SER A 473 -12.78 -8.49 -1.95
C SER A 473 -11.70 -8.53 -3.03
N SER A 474 -10.49 -8.99 -2.69
CA SER A 474 -9.36 -9.13 -3.61
C SER A 474 -8.49 -10.34 -3.23
N ILE A 475 -7.64 -10.80 -4.16
CA ILE A 475 -6.68 -11.87 -3.86
C ILE A 475 -5.72 -11.45 -2.73
N TYR A 476 -5.29 -10.19 -2.74
CA TYR A 476 -4.41 -9.62 -1.70
C TYR A 476 -5.04 -9.73 -0.30
N ASN A 477 -6.29 -9.28 -0.13
CA ASN A 477 -7.00 -9.37 1.14
C ASN A 477 -7.25 -10.83 1.55
N TYR A 478 -7.53 -11.70 0.58
CA TYR A 478 -7.73 -13.12 0.86
C TYR A 478 -6.43 -13.80 1.33
N TRP A 479 -5.29 -13.43 0.75
CA TRP A 479 -3.97 -13.91 1.18
C TRP A 479 -3.66 -13.42 2.60
N LEU A 480 -3.83 -12.13 2.90
CA LEU A 480 -3.69 -11.62 4.27
C LEU A 480 -4.60 -12.36 5.26
N ASN A 481 -5.86 -12.60 4.89
CA ASN A 481 -6.79 -13.36 5.72
C ASN A 481 -6.32 -14.80 5.99
N SER A 482 -5.65 -15.42 5.01
CA SER A 482 -5.03 -16.74 5.18
C SER A 482 -3.88 -16.69 6.20
N LEU A 483 -3.09 -15.61 6.22
CA LEU A 483 -2.07 -15.40 7.24
C LEU A 483 -2.68 -15.22 8.65
N ARG A 484 -3.86 -14.58 8.76
CA ARG A 484 -4.58 -14.48 10.05
C ARG A 484 -4.97 -15.84 10.61
N LYS A 485 -5.20 -16.85 9.76
CA LYS A 485 -5.50 -18.23 10.21
C LYS A 485 -4.30 -18.95 10.82
N LEU A 486 -3.10 -18.38 10.70
CA LEU A 486 -1.88 -18.85 11.37
C LEU A 486 -1.66 -18.21 12.75
N ASN A 487 -2.59 -17.37 13.22
CA ASN A 487 -2.54 -16.84 14.59
C ASN A 487 -2.85 -17.95 15.61
N PRO A 488 -2.29 -17.86 16.83
CA PRO A 488 -2.57 -18.83 17.89
C PRO A 488 -4.07 -18.91 18.20
N LEU A 489 -4.63 -20.12 18.14
CA LEU A 489 -6.02 -20.38 18.54
C LEU A 489 -6.18 -20.17 20.05
N GLU A 490 -7.31 -19.62 20.52
CA GLU A 490 -7.57 -19.48 21.96
C GLU A 490 -7.57 -20.83 22.67
N ASP A 491 -8.25 -21.82 22.09
CA ASP A 491 -8.22 -23.22 22.53
C ASP A 491 -7.29 -24.04 21.63
N ARG A 492 -6.35 -24.74 22.26
CA ARG A 492 -5.32 -25.57 21.61
C ARG A 492 -5.33 -27.01 22.11
N ASN A 493 -6.28 -27.39 22.98
CA ASN A 493 -6.27 -28.69 23.65
C ASN A 493 -6.37 -29.87 22.68
N ASP A 494 -7.03 -29.67 21.53
CA ASP A 494 -7.18 -30.69 20.47
C ASP A 494 -5.97 -30.78 19.51
N LEU A 495 -4.99 -29.87 19.63
CA LEU A 495 -3.78 -29.91 18.81
C LEU A 495 -2.74 -30.87 19.37
N PRO A 496 -1.82 -31.41 18.55
CA PRO A 496 -0.64 -32.12 19.05
C PRO A 496 0.13 -31.28 20.07
N GLN A 497 0.69 -31.90 21.12
CA GLN A 497 1.32 -31.18 22.24
C GLN A 497 2.39 -30.16 21.78
N PHE A 498 3.19 -30.48 20.75
CA PHE A 498 4.19 -29.55 20.24
C PHE A 498 3.56 -28.25 19.70
N MET A 499 2.36 -28.33 19.10
CA MET A 499 1.60 -27.17 18.63
C MET A 499 0.88 -26.40 19.76
N GLN A 500 0.90 -26.90 20.99
CA GLN A 500 0.38 -26.19 22.15
C GLN A 500 1.46 -25.33 22.83
N THR A 501 2.73 -25.42 22.38
CA THR A 501 3.87 -24.69 22.95
C THR A 501 4.01 -23.29 22.37
N ALA A 502 4.60 -22.37 23.14
CA ALA A 502 4.90 -21.02 22.66
C ALA A 502 5.93 -21.06 21.52
N ALA A 503 6.89 -21.98 21.59
CA ALA A 503 7.93 -22.14 20.57
C ALA A 503 7.34 -22.41 19.18
N PHE A 504 6.31 -23.25 19.07
CA PHE A 504 5.65 -23.53 17.79
C PHE A 504 4.99 -22.29 17.21
N TRP A 505 4.24 -21.54 18.01
CA TRP A 505 3.54 -20.34 17.54
C TRP A 505 4.48 -19.17 17.26
N GLN A 506 5.57 -19.05 18.01
CA GLN A 506 6.65 -18.12 17.67
C GLN A 506 7.30 -18.52 16.34
N GLN A 507 7.54 -19.82 16.10
CA GLN A 507 8.00 -20.31 14.81
C GLN A 507 7.00 -19.98 13.68
N LYS A 508 5.69 -20.02 13.94
CA LYS A 508 4.66 -19.67 12.94
C LYS A 508 4.66 -18.19 12.54
N MET A 509 5.27 -17.31 13.32
CA MET A 509 5.51 -15.93 12.89
C MET A 509 6.42 -15.88 11.65
N ASN A 510 7.38 -16.80 11.49
CA ASN A 510 8.26 -16.84 10.31
C ASN A 510 7.48 -16.99 8.99
N PRO A 511 6.63 -18.02 8.78
CA PRO A 511 5.81 -18.11 7.58
C PRO A 511 4.87 -16.90 7.40
N GLN A 512 4.29 -16.37 8.49
CA GLN A 512 3.42 -15.19 8.39
C GLN A 512 4.19 -13.98 7.86
N LEU A 513 5.37 -13.69 8.42
CA LEU A 513 6.19 -12.55 8.03
C LEU A 513 6.83 -12.72 6.66
N ALA A 514 7.33 -13.92 6.35
CA ALA A 514 7.90 -14.23 5.04
C ALA A 514 6.85 -14.07 3.94
N SER A 515 5.66 -14.67 4.14
CA SER A 515 4.59 -14.60 3.14
C SER A 515 3.96 -13.22 3.04
N CYS A 516 3.89 -12.45 4.13
CA CYS A 516 3.50 -11.04 4.07
C CYS A 516 4.51 -10.20 3.26
N THR A 517 5.80 -10.51 3.39
CA THR A 517 6.87 -9.86 2.60
C THR A 517 6.77 -10.24 1.13
N GLU A 518 6.58 -11.52 0.81
CA GLU A 518 6.34 -12.01 -0.56
C GLU A 518 5.13 -11.31 -1.18
N LEU A 519 3.98 -11.29 -0.51
CA LEU A 519 2.77 -10.61 -0.98
C LEU A 519 3.03 -9.13 -1.33
N ARG A 520 3.79 -8.42 -0.49
CA ARG A 520 4.14 -7.01 -0.72
C ARG A 520 5.13 -6.82 -1.85
N HIS A 521 6.07 -7.73 -1.98
CA HIS A 521 7.06 -7.73 -3.04
C HIS A 521 6.38 -7.93 -4.41
N ASP A 522 5.50 -8.93 -4.54
CA ASP A 522 4.82 -9.26 -5.80
C ASP A 522 3.92 -8.11 -6.28
N ASN A 523 3.40 -7.31 -5.34
CA ASN A 523 2.48 -6.21 -5.61
C ASN A 523 3.13 -4.83 -5.58
N LEU A 524 4.45 -4.73 -5.63
CA LEU A 524 5.17 -3.45 -5.46
C LEU A 524 4.79 -2.34 -6.46
N LEU A 525 4.23 -2.70 -7.62
CA LEU A 525 3.77 -1.75 -8.62
C LEU A 525 2.42 -1.14 -8.24
N TYR A 526 1.51 -1.98 -7.73
CA TYR A 526 0.11 -1.63 -7.49
C TYR A 526 -0.20 -1.28 -6.05
N ALA A 527 0.48 -1.88 -5.07
CA ALA A 527 0.23 -1.62 -3.66
C ALA A 527 0.83 -0.27 -3.26
N LYS A 528 0.01 0.60 -2.68
CA LYS A 528 0.44 1.94 -2.28
C LYS A 528 1.48 1.87 -1.18
N GLN A 529 2.65 2.47 -1.43
CA GLN A 529 3.74 2.51 -0.45
C GLN A 529 3.47 3.57 0.62
N SER A 530 3.61 3.20 1.89
CA SER A 530 3.55 4.14 3.02
C SER A 530 4.89 4.86 3.21
N TYR A 531 4.83 6.17 3.39
CA TYR A 531 5.96 7.04 3.71
C TYR A 531 5.82 7.53 5.15
N THR A 532 6.95 7.64 5.83
CA THR A 532 7.05 8.41 7.08
C THR A 532 7.10 9.89 6.71
N GLY A 533 6.35 10.73 7.42
CA GLY A 533 6.44 12.18 7.24
C GLY A 533 7.87 12.68 7.47
N GLY A 534 8.33 13.63 6.67
CA GLY A 534 9.59 14.32 6.93
C GLY A 534 9.46 15.18 8.18
N THR A 535 10.48 15.19 9.04
CA THR A 535 10.55 16.12 10.18
C THR A 535 11.31 17.38 9.79
N ILE A 536 10.89 18.54 10.29
CA ILE A 536 11.65 19.79 10.15
C ILE A 536 12.43 20.08 11.45
N CYS A 537 13.60 20.73 11.34
CA CYS A 537 14.33 21.19 12.51
C CYS A 537 13.62 22.41 13.13
N SER A 538 13.06 22.24 14.32
CA SER A 538 12.54 23.34 15.13
C SER A 538 13.65 23.86 16.05
N TYR A 539 14.11 25.09 15.83
CA TYR A 539 14.90 25.80 16.84
C TYR A 539 13.91 26.41 17.84
N PRO A 540 13.96 26.04 19.14
CA PRO A 540 13.13 26.69 20.13
C PRO A 540 13.53 28.18 20.19
N TYR A 541 12.59 29.07 19.89
CA TYR A 541 12.77 30.50 20.16
C TYR A 541 12.96 30.68 21.67
N SER A 542 14.13 31.18 22.06
CA SER A 542 14.49 31.54 23.44
C SER A 542 13.83 32.83 23.89
#